data_AF-A0A8W7PVZ7-F1
#
_entry.id   AF-A0A8W7PVZ7-F1
#
_cell.length_a   1.000
_cell.length_b   1.000
_cell.length_c   1.000
_cell.angle_alpha   90.00
_cell.angle_beta   90.00
_cell.angle_gamma   90.00
#
_symmetry.space_group_name_H-M   'P 1'
#
loop_
_entity.id
_entity.type
_entity.pdbx_description
1 polymer ?
#
loop_
_entity_poly.entity_id
_entity_poly.type
_entity_poly.pdbx_seq_one_letter_code
_entity_poly.pdbx_strand_id
1 'polypeptide(L)'
;MVSSSKLVFDRVAAGRTCRDLWHPQFASCRRYNVHFWRTIMPGSFKLYVPLLVVRSASSCCNLLGRLNYWCVMFWPCLLGVAIGPPLPKPLLRLQAITFFNMSLEAAVRKSTAPAIEYARRSKPLGTLTFMAFSALILACLRSGRVKQFWLVNPNPEAPSNSTQAGSAGCSHAGRCGQHLINGVLKYGMVGLILEAGRAVLRKWSLLASRPMALFGAEFRAACNLKLGLFLACYVGIFRSVCCLCARRYGRERVVHAAMAGFLAGIPYWLYPTYQIYTLGLTKAIEMGWEYCCTKAADGDDNDDDDGCFTARLLRRAHRLPMLRLVQMFSFGYLGHVYAFYPRVSPVFHQKAMDVCSTDLTLNMKRRIAAWFAELHCWTPFNRPTVPLLLPTALHNQHHQPARAKSGKRSGKQQPAASYDLDEEAEDELAGREDEYEELLGDKHTRTVRVTVNSMRADLLLKAGLGIARNKVEALFYDSKIRVNGKRLLKKSAQLEVDDEIDVVRGPSPANPDHLVVSRVEIVAVTPRTENLSVTLRRHKSLVIENYKEHGSYGEGQDR
;
A
#
# COMPACT_ATOMS: atom_id res chain seq x y z
N MET A 1 -32.80 5.85 4.36
CA MET A 1 -32.42 4.94 5.48
C MET A 1 -31.49 5.56 6.54
N VAL A 2 -30.54 6.45 6.22
CA VAL A 2 -29.68 7.09 7.25
C VAL A 2 -30.48 7.92 8.28
N SER A 3 -31.54 8.60 7.83
CA SER A 3 -32.47 9.30 8.73
C SER A 3 -33.21 8.31 9.65
N SER A 4 -33.69 7.20 9.09
CA SER A 4 -34.37 6.14 9.85
C SER A 4 -33.45 5.44 10.86
N SER A 5 -32.21 5.08 10.50
CA SER A 5 -31.28 4.42 11.42
C SER A 5 -30.87 5.31 12.58
N LYS A 6 -30.69 6.61 12.32
CA LYS A 6 -30.38 7.59 13.36
C LYS A 6 -31.56 7.75 14.32
N LEU A 7 -32.77 7.97 13.80
CA LEU A 7 -33.98 8.13 14.61
C LEU A 7 -34.28 6.89 15.46
N VAL A 8 -34.13 5.69 14.88
CA VAL A 8 -34.32 4.45 15.63
C VAL A 8 -33.25 4.32 16.71
N PHE A 9 -31.98 4.57 16.40
CA PHE A 9 -30.90 4.51 17.39
C PHE A 9 -31.12 5.51 18.54
N ASP A 10 -31.50 6.75 18.24
CA ASP A 10 -31.73 7.79 19.25
C ASP A 10 -32.90 7.40 20.20
N ARG A 11 -33.92 6.68 19.70
CA ARG A 11 -34.98 6.11 20.55
C ARG A 11 -34.50 4.94 21.40
N VAL A 12 -33.74 4.02 20.81
CA VAL A 12 -33.17 2.86 21.52
C VAL A 12 -32.20 3.27 22.63
N ALA A 13 -31.39 4.27 22.34
CA ALA A 13 -30.34 4.76 23.23
C ALA A 13 -30.88 5.72 24.30
N ALA A 14 -32.16 6.10 24.25
CA ALA A 14 -32.79 6.94 25.26
C ALA A 14 -32.70 6.26 26.64
N GLY A 15 -32.03 6.93 27.59
CA GLY A 15 -31.80 6.40 28.94
C GLY A 15 -30.65 5.37 29.06
N ARG A 16 -29.98 5.00 27.97
CA ARG A 16 -28.81 4.09 27.99
C ARG A 16 -27.50 4.89 27.90
N THR A 17 -26.44 4.37 28.51
CA THR A 17 -25.15 5.07 28.68
C THR A 17 -23.97 4.35 27.99
N CYS A 18 -22.76 4.96 28.01
CA CYS A 18 -21.51 4.30 27.58
C CYS A 18 -21.33 2.92 28.19
N ARG A 19 -21.74 2.79 29.46
CA ARG A 19 -21.58 1.60 30.27
C ARG A 19 -22.33 0.41 29.70
N ASP A 20 -23.59 0.60 29.34
CA ASP A 20 -24.45 -0.49 28.87
C ASP A 20 -23.97 -1.05 27.53
N LEU A 21 -23.33 -0.20 26.72
CA LEU A 21 -22.85 -0.56 25.40
C LEU A 21 -21.44 -1.18 25.39
N TRP A 22 -20.51 -0.62 26.15
CA TRP A 22 -19.09 -1.00 26.07
C TRP A 22 -18.65 -1.94 27.19
N HIS A 23 -19.09 -1.68 28.43
CA HIS A 23 -18.52 -2.32 29.62
C HIS A 23 -19.56 -2.49 30.75
N PRO A 24 -20.64 -3.27 30.53
CA PRO A 24 -21.73 -3.41 31.51
C PRO A 24 -21.25 -4.01 32.85
N GLN A 25 -20.17 -4.81 32.81
CA GLN A 25 -19.56 -5.46 33.96
C GLN A 25 -18.87 -4.49 34.94
N PHE A 26 -18.59 -3.25 34.51
CA PHE A 26 -17.89 -2.26 35.32
C PHE A 26 -18.85 -1.20 35.86
N ALA A 27 -18.70 -0.86 37.14
CA ALA A 27 -19.56 0.12 37.82
C ALA A 27 -19.43 1.55 37.27
N SER A 28 -18.30 1.91 36.66
CA SER A 28 -18.08 3.23 36.06
C SER A 28 -17.17 3.18 34.84
N CYS A 29 -17.39 4.10 33.87
CA CYS A 29 -16.54 4.23 32.67
C CYS A 29 -15.06 4.52 33.08
N ARG A 30 -14.80 5.14 34.25
CA ARG A 30 -13.44 5.36 34.81
C ARG A 30 -12.74 4.08 35.27
N ARG A 31 -13.43 3.18 36.00
CA ARG A 31 -12.84 1.91 36.46
C ARG A 31 -12.52 0.97 35.30
N TYR A 32 -13.39 0.92 34.30
CA TYR A 32 -13.12 0.18 33.07
C TYR A 32 -11.86 0.68 32.36
N ASN A 33 -11.72 2.01 32.19
CA ASN A 33 -10.53 2.60 31.61
C ASN A 33 -9.26 2.16 32.37
N VAL A 34 -9.23 2.24 33.70
CA VAL A 34 -8.06 1.84 34.50
C VAL A 34 -7.74 0.34 34.35
N HIS A 35 -8.76 -0.53 34.38
CA HIS A 35 -8.57 -1.97 34.16
C HIS A 35 -8.01 -2.24 32.77
N PHE A 36 -8.59 -1.63 31.74
CA PHE A 36 -8.17 -1.75 30.35
C PHE A 36 -6.73 -1.30 30.13
N TRP A 37 -6.32 -0.17 30.74
CA TRP A 37 -4.94 0.29 30.73
C TRP A 37 -3.97 -0.72 31.36
N ARG A 38 -4.36 -1.37 32.47
CA ARG A 38 -3.53 -2.37 33.15
C ARG A 38 -3.39 -3.68 32.37
N THR A 39 -4.43 -4.12 31.68
CA THR A 39 -4.41 -5.38 30.90
C THR A 39 -3.59 -5.29 29.61
N ILE A 40 -3.38 -4.08 29.07
CA ILE A 40 -2.71 -3.85 27.78
C ILE A 40 -1.21 -3.53 27.93
N MET A 41 -0.74 -3.12 29.12
CA MET A 41 0.67 -2.77 29.36
C MET A 41 1.71 -3.89 29.11
N PRO A 42 1.39 -5.20 29.13
CA PRO A 42 2.34 -6.23 28.70
C PRO A 42 1.98 -6.78 27.30
N GLY A 43 2.43 -6.13 26.22
CA GLY A 43 2.38 -6.71 24.87
C GLY A 43 2.50 -5.72 23.70
N SER A 44 3.70 -5.61 23.11
CA SER A 44 4.12 -4.57 22.16
C SER A 44 3.60 -4.67 20.71
N PHE A 45 2.50 -5.39 20.42
CA PHE A 45 1.96 -5.45 19.04
C PHE A 45 0.41 -5.45 18.94
N LYS A 46 -0.32 -5.59 20.06
CA LYS A 46 -1.80 -5.52 20.12
C LYS A 46 -2.33 -4.11 20.43
N LEU A 47 -1.48 -3.10 20.20
CA LEU A 47 -1.44 -1.88 21.01
C LEU A 47 -2.32 -0.73 20.50
N TYR A 48 -2.92 -0.79 19.31
CA TYR A 48 -3.36 0.45 18.66
C TYR A 48 -4.87 0.64 18.54
N VAL A 49 -5.66 -0.37 18.16
CA VAL A 49 -7.13 -0.18 17.97
C VAL A 49 -7.94 -0.11 19.29
N PRO A 50 -7.64 -0.90 20.34
CA PRO A 50 -8.39 -0.86 21.59
C PRO A 50 -8.18 0.45 22.38
N LEU A 51 -6.94 0.96 22.38
CA LEU A 51 -6.51 2.20 23.07
C LEU A 51 -7.25 3.45 22.56
N LEU A 52 -7.66 3.40 21.29
CA LEU A 52 -8.21 4.51 20.54
C LEU A 52 -9.74 4.57 20.57
N VAL A 53 -10.42 3.44 20.72
CA VAL A 53 -11.88 3.34 20.70
C VAL A 53 -12.52 3.68 22.06
N VAL A 54 -11.88 3.34 23.16
CA VAL A 54 -12.55 3.36 24.47
C VAL A 54 -12.42 4.71 25.19
N ARG A 55 -11.24 5.35 25.14
CA ARG A 55 -10.95 6.63 25.83
C ARG A 55 -11.72 7.81 25.22
N SER A 56 -11.96 7.77 23.92
CA SER A 56 -12.66 8.77 23.12
C SER A 56 -14.18 8.58 23.15
N ALA A 57 -14.68 7.34 23.13
CA ALA A 57 -16.11 7.04 23.31
C ALA A 57 -16.61 7.49 24.69
N SER A 58 -15.84 7.21 25.74
CA SER A 58 -16.19 7.58 27.12
C SER A 58 -16.05 9.08 27.41
N SER A 59 -15.00 9.77 26.90
CA SER A 59 -14.90 11.23 27.04
C SER A 59 -15.91 12.01 26.20
N CYS A 60 -16.22 11.58 24.97
CA CYS A 60 -17.20 12.26 24.12
C CYS A 60 -18.63 12.06 24.63
N CYS A 61 -18.95 10.88 25.18
CA CYS A 61 -20.25 10.64 25.85
C CYS A 61 -20.37 11.40 27.18
N ASN A 62 -19.30 11.55 27.96
CA ASN A 62 -19.32 12.37 29.18
C ASN A 62 -19.54 13.87 28.91
N LEU A 63 -19.01 14.40 27.80
CA LEU A 63 -19.18 15.82 27.44
C LEU A 63 -20.58 16.13 26.88
N LEU A 64 -21.24 15.16 26.25
CA LEU A 64 -22.54 15.33 25.58
C LEU A 64 -23.74 14.81 26.38
N GLY A 65 -23.50 14.12 27.51
CA GLY A 65 -24.54 13.56 28.39
C GLY A 65 -25.45 12.49 27.77
N ARG A 66 -25.32 12.21 26.45
CA ARG A 66 -26.14 11.27 25.67
C ARG A 66 -25.29 10.51 24.65
N LEU A 67 -25.65 9.24 24.42
CA LEU A 67 -25.01 8.38 23.42
C LEU A 67 -25.50 8.77 22.01
N ASN A 68 -24.82 9.70 21.36
CA ASN A 68 -25.17 10.14 20.00
C ASN A 68 -24.73 9.11 18.95
N TYR A 69 -25.50 8.94 17.89
CA TYR A 69 -25.28 8.05 16.75
C TYR A 69 -23.84 8.09 16.18
N TRP A 70 -23.23 9.27 16.09
CA TRP A 70 -21.85 9.41 15.62
C TRP A 70 -20.79 9.13 16.70
N CYS A 71 -21.13 9.33 17.98
CA CYS A 71 -20.22 9.11 19.10
C CYS A 71 -19.94 7.62 19.38
N VAL A 72 -20.74 6.71 18.81
CA VAL A 72 -20.56 5.26 18.98
C VAL A 72 -19.21 4.79 18.42
N MET A 73 -18.89 5.10 17.16
CA MET A 73 -17.64 4.65 16.53
C MET A 73 -16.94 5.67 15.64
N PHE A 74 -17.62 6.74 15.18
CA PHE A 74 -16.97 7.73 14.32
C PHE A 74 -15.89 8.50 15.07
N TRP A 75 -16.30 9.21 16.13
CA TRP A 75 -15.39 9.99 16.95
C TRP A 75 -14.31 9.13 17.62
N PRO A 76 -14.63 7.93 18.11
CA PRO A 76 -13.61 7.07 18.67
C PRO A 76 -12.52 6.64 17.69
N CYS A 77 -12.90 6.22 16.49
CA CYS A 77 -11.93 5.85 15.47
C CYS A 77 -11.14 7.07 14.95
N LEU A 78 -11.80 8.23 14.80
CA LEU A 78 -11.17 9.48 14.32
C LEU A 78 -10.14 10.02 15.31
N LEU A 79 -10.55 10.26 16.56
CA LEU A 79 -9.64 10.69 17.65
C LEU A 79 -8.57 9.64 17.90
N GLY A 80 -8.94 8.39 17.62
CA GLY A 80 -8.04 7.27 17.55
C GLY A 80 -6.78 7.56 16.76
N VAL A 81 -6.97 7.70 15.45
CA VAL A 81 -5.88 7.96 14.51
C VAL A 81 -5.21 9.32 14.79
N ALA A 82 -5.96 10.30 15.31
CA ALA A 82 -5.41 11.61 15.67
C ALA A 82 -4.32 11.53 16.74
N ILE A 83 -4.57 10.76 17.81
CA ILE A 83 -3.69 10.65 18.99
C ILE A 83 -2.58 9.61 18.78
N GLY A 84 -2.74 8.71 17.81
CA GLY A 84 -1.74 7.69 17.48
C GLY A 84 -0.35 8.26 17.16
N PRO A 85 0.72 7.46 17.36
CA PRO A 85 2.07 7.89 17.01
C PRO A 85 2.17 8.20 15.51
N PRO A 86 2.99 9.17 15.11
CA PRO A 86 3.18 9.48 13.70
C PRO A 86 3.81 8.27 12.99
N LEU A 87 3.09 7.72 12.00
CA LEU A 87 3.65 6.67 11.13
C LEU A 87 4.69 7.29 10.19
N PRO A 88 5.69 6.52 9.74
CA PRO A 88 6.55 6.94 8.63
C PRO A 88 5.71 7.33 7.42
N LYS A 89 6.15 8.35 6.67
CA LYS A 89 5.45 8.87 5.49
C LYS A 89 4.98 7.80 4.50
N PRO A 90 5.80 6.79 4.12
CA PRO A 90 5.36 5.67 3.26
C PRO A 90 4.14 4.93 3.79
N LEU A 91 4.22 4.46 5.03
CA LEU A 91 3.16 3.70 5.68
C LEU A 91 1.89 4.54 5.83
N LEU A 92 2.06 5.82 6.21
CA LEU A 92 0.95 6.76 6.34
C LEU A 92 0.21 6.91 5.01
N ARG A 93 0.95 7.02 3.90
CA ARG A 93 0.39 7.16 2.55
C ARG A 93 -0.37 5.91 2.13
N LEU A 94 0.25 4.74 2.27
CA LEU A 94 -0.37 3.46 1.92
C LEU A 94 -1.66 3.23 2.74
N GLN A 95 -1.60 3.49 4.05
CA GLN A 95 -2.72 3.30 4.96
C GLN A 95 -3.86 4.30 4.68
N ALA A 96 -3.54 5.58 4.46
CA ALA A 96 -4.53 6.61 4.16
C ALA A 96 -5.27 6.31 2.84
N ILE A 97 -4.55 5.98 1.78
CA ILE A 97 -5.15 5.61 0.47
C ILE A 97 -6.04 4.39 0.61
N THR A 98 -5.58 3.36 1.33
CA THR A 98 -6.33 2.12 1.52
C THR A 98 -7.63 2.36 2.28
N PHE A 99 -7.58 3.10 3.39
CA PHE A 99 -8.80 3.44 4.14
C PHE A 99 -9.72 4.38 3.37
N PHE A 100 -9.19 5.30 2.58
CA PHE A 100 -10.00 6.18 1.73
C PHE A 100 -10.72 5.41 0.63
N ASN A 101 -10.04 4.49 -0.06
CA ASN A 101 -10.66 3.64 -1.07
C ASN A 101 -11.77 2.76 -0.48
N MET A 102 -11.52 2.17 0.70
CA MET A 102 -12.51 1.38 1.42
C MET A 102 -13.70 2.22 1.93
N SER A 103 -13.46 3.46 2.37
CA SER A 103 -14.52 4.36 2.82
C SER A 103 -15.39 4.83 1.66
N LEU A 104 -14.79 5.12 0.49
CA LEU A 104 -15.50 5.42 -0.75
C LEU A 104 -16.36 4.25 -1.22
N GLU A 105 -15.80 3.02 -1.24
CA GLU A 105 -16.54 1.81 -1.60
C GLU A 105 -17.77 1.63 -0.69
N ALA A 106 -17.57 1.78 0.62
CA ALA A 106 -18.65 1.73 1.59
C ALA A 106 -19.68 2.85 1.39
N ALA A 107 -19.22 4.07 1.10
CA ALA A 107 -20.09 5.23 0.89
C ALA A 107 -20.97 5.07 -0.36
N VAL A 108 -20.40 4.61 -1.48
CA VAL A 108 -21.14 4.35 -2.73
C VAL A 108 -22.17 3.25 -2.55
N ARG A 109 -21.82 2.18 -1.82
CA ARG A 109 -22.77 1.09 -1.52
C ARG A 109 -23.87 1.52 -0.54
N LYS A 110 -23.55 2.35 0.44
CA LYS A 110 -24.49 2.86 1.45
C LYS A 110 -25.39 3.97 0.91
N SER A 111 -24.91 4.76 -0.06
CA SER A 111 -25.63 5.94 -0.53
C SER A 111 -26.98 5.56 -1.15
N THR A 112 -27.98 6.37 -0.80
CA THR A 112 -29.37 6.30 -1.31
C THR A 112 -29.72 7.53 -2.15
N ALA A 113 -28.74 8.39 -2.43
CA ALA A 113 -28.96 9.52 -3.32
C ALA A 113 -29.30 8.98 -4.72
N PRO A 114 -30.36 9.48 -5.38
CA PRO A 114 -30.84 8.92 -6.65
C PRO A 114 -29.76 8.97 -7.73
N ALA A 115 -28.94 10.02 -7.75
CA ALA A 115 -27.82 10.15 -8.67
C ALA A 115 -26.74 9.06 -8.46
N ILE A 116 -26.40 8.74 -7.20
CA ILE A 116 -25.38 7.73 -6.87
C ILE A 116 -25.94 6.32 -7.11
N GLU A 117 -27.22 6.09 -6.83
CA GLU A 117 -27.88 4.83 -7.12
C GLU A 117 -27.97 4.56 -8.63
N TYR A 118 -28.30 5.59 -9.42
CA TYR A 118 -28.27 5.52 -10.87
C TYR A 118 -26.86 5.19 -11.36
N ALA A 119 -25.84 5.96 -10.93
CA ALA A 119 -24.44 5.75 -11.28
C ALA A 119 -23.95 4.33 -10.94
N ARG A 120 -24.39 3.78 -9.80
CA ARG A 120 -24.05 2.41 -9.36
C ARG A 120 -24.67 1.32 -10.23
N ARG A 121 -25.86 1.54 -10.79
CA ARG A 121 -26.53 0.57 -11.69
C ARG A 121 -26.03 0.67 -13.12
N SER A 122 -25.66 1.86 -13.57
CA SER A 122 -25.21 2.12 -14.92
C SER A 122 -23.74 1.75 -15.14
N LYS A 123 -23.51 0.57 -15.73
CA LYS A 123 -22.19 0.19 -16.29
C LYS A 123 -21.60 1.22 -17.25
N PRO A 124 -22.35 1.78 -18.23
CA PRO A 124 -21.75 2.73 -19.19
C PRO A 124 -21.24 4.00 -18.51
N LEU A 125 -21.97 4.52 -17.52
CA LEU A 125 -21.55 5.71 -16.78
C LEU A 125 -20.27 5.44 -15.99
N GLY A 126 -20.17 4.29 -15.30
CA GLY A 126 -18.97 3.90 -14.58
C GLY A 126 -17.74 3.74 -15.50
N THR A 127 -17.93 3.19 -16.69
CA THR A 127 -16.86 3.11 -17.70
C THR A 127 -16.46 4.50 -18.21
N LEU A 128 -17.43 5.36 -18.53
CA LEU A 128 -17.17 6.70 -19.03
C LEU A 128 -16.43 7.57 -18.00
N THR A 129 -16.81 7.50 -16.72
CA THR A 129 -16.10 8.22 -15.66
C THR A 129 -14.70 7.63 -15.42
N PHE A 130 -14.52 6.31 -15.51
CA PHE A 130 -13.19 5.70 -15.44
C PHE A 130 -12.30 6.11 -16.62
N MET A 131 -12.85 6.22 -17.83
CA MET A 131 -12.14 6.74 -19.01
C MET A 131 -11.67 8.18 -18.78
N ALA A 132 -12.51 9.02 -18.16
CA ALA A 132 -12.12 10.39 -17.79
C ALA A 132 -10.99 10.42 -16.75
N PHE A 133 -11.05 9.56 -15.71
CA PHE A 133 -9.96 9.44 -14.72
C PHE A 133 -8.65 8.98 -15.36
N SER A 134 -8.72 7.97 -16.23
CA SER A 134 -7.57 7.44 -16.96
C SER A 134 -6.93 8.50 -17.86
N ALA A 135 -7.75 9.29 -18.59
CA ALA A 135 -7.28 10.40 -19.42
C ALA A 135 -6.53 11.46 -18.59
N LEU A 136 -7.09 11.87 -17.45
CA LEU A 136 -6.45 12.83 -16.55
C LEU A 136 -5.12 12.30 -16.00
N ILE A 137 -5.10 11.06 -15.51
CA ILE A 137 -3.90 10.42 -14.95
C ILE A 137 -2.78 10.38 -15.99
N LEU A 138 -3.06 9.90 -17.20
CA LEU A 138 -2.05 9.75 -18.25
C LEU A 138 -1.58 11.09 -18.82
N ALA A 139 -2.44 12.11 -18.82
CA ALA A 139 -2.04 13.48 -19.13
C ALA A 139 -1.07 14.04 -18.07
N CYS A 140 -1.38 13.86 -16.77
CA CYS A 140 -0.53 14.27 -15.67
C CYS A 140 0.83 13.56 -15.71
N LEU A 141 0.86 12.25 -15.93
CA LEU A 141 2.11 11.48 -16.04
C LEU A 141 2.96 11.92 -17.24
N ARG A 142 2.33 12.19 -18.39
CA ARG A 142 3.06 12.64 -19.57
C ARG A 142 3.63 14.05 -19.43
N SER A 143 3.05 14.88 -18.57
CA SER A 143 3.58 16.22 -18.30
C SER A 143 4.96 16.24 -17.63
N GLY A 144 5.43 15.09 -17.11
CA GLY A 144 6.73 14.96 -16.42
C GLY A 144 6.78 15.58 -15.02
N ARG A 145 5.79 16.38 -14.62
CA ARG A 145 5.72 17.03 -13.30
C ARG A 145 5.37 16.07 -12.16
N VAL A 146 4.65 14.99 -12.46
CA VAL A 146 4.18 14.01 -11.48
C VAL A 146 4.83 12.66 -11.76
N LYS A 147 5.67 12.18 -10.85
CA LYS A 147 6.36 10.88 -10.96
C LYS A 147 5.70 9.87 -10.03
N GLN A 148 4.51 9.40 -10.42
CA GLN A 148 3.75 8.40 -9.68
C GLN A 148 3.47 7.14 -10.51
N PHE A 149 3.25 6.03 -9.84
CA PHE A 149 2.88 4.78 -10.50
C PHE A 149 1.40 4.76 -10.89
N TRP A 150 1.12 4.31 -12.12
CA TRP A 150 -0.20 3.93 -12.59
C TRP A 150 -0.14 2.59 -13.35
N LEU A 151 -1.31 2.06 -13.70
CA LEU A 151 -1.48 0.81 -14.47
C LEU A 151 -0.56 0.74 -15.69
N VAL A 152 -0.35 1.87 -16.36
CA VAL A 152 0.62 2.05 -17.44
C VAL A 152 1.29 3.39 -17.27
N ASN A 153 2.62 3.40 -17.35
CA ASN A 153 3.39 4.64 -17.41
C ASN A 153 3.78 4.92 -18.87
N PRO A 154 3.60 6.17 -19.34
CA PRO A 154 4.13 6.58 -20.64
C PRO A 154 5.65 6.51 -20.62
N ASN A 155 6.26 6.26 -21.77
CA ASN A 155 7.72 6.32 -21.87
C ASN A 155 8.18 7.77 -21.66
N PRO A 156 9.35 7.98 -21.03
CA PRO A 156 9.97 9.30 -20.97
C PRO A 156 10.26 9.81 -22.39
N GLU A 157 10.31 11.14 -22.54
CA GLU A 157 10.75 11.72 -23.82
C GLU A 157 12.22 11.33 -24.06
N ALA A 158 12.51 10.74 -25.23
CA ALA A 158 13.88 10.41 -25.59
C ALA A 158 14.67 11.73 -25.80
N PRO A 159 15.90 11.84 -25.28
CA PRO A 159 16.73 13.02 -25.51
C PRO A 159 16.99 13.21 -27.01
N SER A 160 16.94 14.46 -27.46
CA SER A 160 17.06 14.90 -28.86
C SER A 160 18.33 14.41 -29.58
N ASN A 161 19.32 13.94 -28.81
CA ASN A 161 20.66 13.63 -29.30
C ASN A 161 20.92 12.12 -29.39
N SER A 162 19.92 11.27 -29.12
CA SER A 162 20.06 9.82 -29.26
C SER A 162 19.77 9.40 -30.71
N THR A 163 20.78 8.85 -31.38
CA THR A 163 20.71 8.13 -32.67
C THR A 163 19.81 6.88 -32.63
N GLN A 164 19.14 6.62 -31.49
CA GLN A 164 18.18 5.55 -31.26
C GLN A 164 16.73 6.03 -31.37
N ALA A 165 16.44 7.03 -32.23
CA ALA A 165 15.08 7.33 -32.64
C ALA A 165 14.49 6.11 -33.38
N GLY A 166 13.72 5.30 -32.65
CA GLY A 166 12.93 4.21 -33.19
C GLY A 166 11.99 4.70 -34.30
N SER A 167 11.68 3.80 -35.25
CA SER A 167 10.99 4.09 -36.51
C SER A 167 9.92 5.19 -36.42
N ALA A 168 10.09 6.27 -37.18
CA ALA A 168 9.07 7.27 -37.50
C ALA A 168 8.35 7.93 -36.29
N GLY A 169 9.10 8.56 -35.37
CA GLY A 169 8.53 9.52 -34.39
C GLY A 169 7.96 8.93 -33.10
N CYS A 170 8.10 7.62 -32.86
CA CYS A 170 7.67 6.96 -31.62
C CYS A 170 8.74 7.05 -30.51
N SER A 171 8.32 7.22 -29.25
CA SER A 171 9.24 7.30 -28.10
C SER A 171 9.63 5.92 -27.52
N HIS A 172 9.73 4.89 -28.35
CA HIS A 172 10.10 3.53 -27.92
C HIS A 172 11.18 2.93 -28.81
N ALA A 173 12.09 2.16 -28.22
CA ALA A 173 13.09 1.42 -28.97
C ALA A 173 12.45 0.23 -29.72
N GLY A 174 12.89 -0.01 -30.96
CA GLY A 174 12.48 -1.16 -31.77
C GLY A 174 11.14 -1.02 -32.51
N ARG A 175 10.67 -2.14 -33.08
CA ARG A 175 9.43 -2.20 -33.88
C ARG A 175 8.19 -2.00 -33.01
N CYS A 176 7.24 -1.16 -33.44
CA CYS A 176 6.00 -0.89 -32.70
C CYS A 176 5.22 -2.16 -32.32
N GLY A 177 5.16 -3.15 -33.22
CA GLY A 177 4.47 -4.42 -32.95
C GLY A 177 5.08 -5.21 -31.79
N GLN A 178 6.41 -5.22 -31.69
CA GLN A 178 7.11 -5.89 -30.59
C GLN A 178 6.91 -5.12 -29.27
N HIS A 179 6.95 -3.78 -29.30
CA HIS A 179 6.64 -2.96 -28.14
C HIS A 179 5.20 -3.19 -27.63
N LEU A 180 4.23 -3.34 -28.55
CA LEU A 180 2.85 -3.66 -28.22
C LEU A 180 2.71 -5.04 -27.57
N ILE A 181 3.18 -6.10 -28.26
CA ILE A 181 3.05 -7.49 -27.80
C ILE A 181 3.76 -7.68 -26.46
N ASN A 182 4.97 -7.13 -26.29
CA ASN A 182 5.70 -7.21 -25.02
C ASN A 182 4.94 -6.54 -23.88
N GLY A 183 4.27 -5.42 -24.14
CA GLY A 183 3.41 -4.75 -23.16
C GLY A 183 2.21 -5.62 -22.79
N VAL A 184 1.43 -6.03 -23.78
CA VAL A 184 0.23 -6.86 -23.57
C VAL A 184 0.57 -8.13 -22.78
N LEU A 185 1.66 -8.82 -23.16
CA LEU A 185 2.08 -10.07 -22.51
C LEU A 185 2.58 -9.82 -21.08
N LYS A 186 3.45 -8.82 -20.85
CA LYS A 186 3.99 -8.51 -19.51
C LYS A 186 2.88 -8.17 -18.52
N TYR A 187 2.00 -7.24 -18.88
CA TYR A 187 0.93 -6.79 -17.97
C TYR A 187 -0.22 -7.79 -17.87
N GLY A 188 -0.49 -8.54 -18.94
CA GLY A 188 -1.40 -9.68 -18.92
C GLY A 188 -0.94 -10.75 -17.92
N MET A 189 0.34 -11.12 -17.95
CA MET A 189 0.93 -12.07 -17.01
C MET A 189 0.84 -11.59 -15.55
N VAL A 190 1.11 -10.30 -15.29
CA VAL A 190 0.94 -9.73 -13.93
C VAL A 190 -0.50 -9.92 -13.45
N GLY A 191 -1.50 -9.63 -14.28
CA GLY A 191 -2.90 -9.86 -13.93
C GLY A 191 -3.25 -11.32 -13.66
N LEU A 192 -2.68 -12.25 -14.43
CA LEU A 192 -2.86 -13.69 -14.20
C LEU A 192 -2.22 -14.15 -12.90
N ILE A 193 -1.02 -13.68 -12.57
CA ILE A 193 -0.31 -13.98 -11.33
C ILE A 193 -1.12 -13.48 -10.12
N LEU A 194 -1.67 -12.26 -10.20
CA LEU A 194 -2.50 -11.70 -9.13
C LEU A 194 -3.78 -12.52 -8.89
N GLU A 195 -4.44 -12.99 -9.94
CA GLU A 195 -5.65 -13.82 -9.83
C GLU A 195 -5.34 -15.24 -9.33
N ALA A 196 -4.26 -15.84 -9.82
CA ALA A 196 -3.75 -17.09 -9.28
C ALA A 196 -3.45 -16.95 -7.78
N GLY A 197 -2.77 -15.87 -7.37
CA GLY A 197 -2.52 -15.53 -5.98
C GLY A 197 -3.82 -15.46 -5.18
N ARG A 198 -4.81 -14.66 -5.62
CA ARG A 198 -6.12 -14.57 -4.95
C ARG A 198 -6.81 -15.93 -4.80
N ALA A 199 -6.76 -16.77 -5.83
CA ALA A 199 -7.34 -18.10 -5.80
C ALA A 199 -6.67 -19.01 -4.75
N VAL A 200 -5.34 -18.98 -4.66
CA VAL A 200 -4.55 -19.70 -3.65
C VAL A 200 -4.93 -19.25 -2.25
N LEU A 201 -4.93 -17.94 -2.03
CA LEU A 201 -5.20 -17.34 -0.73
C LEU A 201 -6.61 -17.64 -0.22
N ARG A 202 -7.61 -17.66 -1.13
CA ARG A 202 -8.99 -18.01 -0.78
C ARG A 202 -9.14 -19.47 -0.35
N LYS A 203 -8.33 -20.37 -0.90
CA LYS A 203 -8.37 -21.82 -0.64
C LYS A 203 -7.12 -22.30 0.12
N TRP A 204 -6.47 -21.44 0.92
CA TRP A 204 -5.24 -21.79 1.64
C TRP A 204 -5.38 -23.02 2.54
N SER A 205 -6.53 -23.21 3.19
CA SER A 205 -6.79 -24.41 4.00
C SER A 205 -6.77 -25.70 3.18
N LEU A 206 -7.22 -25.66 1.93
CA LEU A 206 -7.17 -26.79 1.01
C LEU A 206 -5.75 -27.02 0.48
N LEU A 207 -4.98 -25.96 0.27
CA LEU A 207 -3.56 -26.06 -0.08
C LEU A 207 -2.75 -26.76 1.01
N ALA A 208 -3.00 -26.44 2.27
CA ALA A 208 -2.31 -27.05 3.41
C ALA A 208 -2.63 -28.55 3.56
N SER A 209 -3.81 -29.01 3.13
CA SER A 209 -4.23 -30.41 3.27
C SER A 209 -4.03 -31.27 2.02
N ARG A 210 -4.09 -30.71 0.80
CA ARG A 210 -3.99 -31.46 -0.47
C ARG A 210 -3.29 -30.63 -1.57
N PRO A 211 -1.94 -30.64 -1.66
CA PRO A 211 -1.21 -29.79 -2.61
C PRO A 211 -1.46 -30.16 -4.09
N MET A 212 -1.63 -31.44 -4.41
CA MET A 212 -1.83 -31.91 -5.79
C MET A 212 -3.25 -31.65 -6.35
N ALA A 213 -4.25 -31.46 -5.48
CA ALA A 213 -5.61 -31.11 -5.90
C ALA A 213 -5.73 -29.62 -6.32
N LEU A 214 -4.74 -28.80 -5.93
CA LEU A 214 -4.71 -27.37 -6.22
C LEU A 214 -4.50 -27.07 -7.71
N PHE A 215 -3.82 -27.92 -8.49
CA PHE A 215 -3.65 -27.66 -9.94
C PHE A 215 -4.78 -28.26 -10.80
N GLY A 216 -5.83 -28.78 -10.16
CA GLY A 216 -6.99 -29.37 -10.82
C GLY A 216 -8.06 -28.38 -11.28
N ALA A 217 -9.22 -28.91 -11.66
CA ALA A 217 -10.38 -28.14 -12.12
C ALA A 217 -10.85 -27.06 -11.12
N GLU A 218 -10.72 -27.33 -9.82
CA GLU A 218 -11.11 -26.48 -8.69
C GLU A 218 -10.37 -25.13 -8.63
N PHE A 219 -9.12 -25.07 -9.10
CA PHE A 219 -8.32 -23.85 -9.16
C PHE A 219 -8.51 -23.11 -10.46
N ARG A 220 -8.63 -23.85 -11.57
CA ARG A 220 -8.99 -23.25 -12.86
C ARG A 220 -10.36 -22.56 -12.80
N ALA A 221 -11.30 -23.12 -12.03
CA ALA A 221 -12.59 -22.48 -11.75
C ALA A 221 -12.50 -21.27 -10.80
N ALA A 222 -11.48 -21.21 -9.94
CA ALA A 222 -11.27 -20.10 -9.01
C ALA A 222 -10.47 -18.94 -9.62
N CYS A 223 -9.60 -19.22 -10.59
CA CYS A 223 -8.77 -18.25 -11.28
C CYS A 223 -9.61 -17.48 -12.33
N ASN A 224 -9.89 -16.20 -12.09
CA ASN A 224 -10.64 -15.39 -13.04
C ASN A 224 -9.68 -14.71 -14.04
N LEU A 225 -9.73 -15.09 -15.31
CA LEU A 225 -8.91 -14.45 -16.36
C LEU A 225 -9.29 -12.99 -16.64
N LYS A 226 -10.40 -12.50 -16.08
CA LYS A 226 -10.94 -11.15 -16.35
C LYS A 226 -9.98 -10.02 -15.98
N LEU A 227 -9.23 -10.14 -14.88
CA LEU A 227 -8.25 -9.12 -14.49
C LEU A 227 -7.06 -9.08 -15.46
N GLY A 228 -6.53 -10.24 -15.83
CA GLY A 228 -5.44 -10.36 -16.81
C GLY A 228 -5.85 -9.80 -18.17
N LEU A 229 -7.06 -10.13 -18.63
CA LEU A 229 -7.62 -9.60 -19.88
C LEU A 229 -7.82 -8.07 -19.82
N PHE A 230 -8.35 -7.55 -18.71
CA PHE A 230 -8.50 -6.10 -18.50
C PHE A 230 -7.16 -5.37 -18.63
N LEU A 231 -6.11 -5.83 -17.91
CA LEU A 231 -4.79 -5.21 -17.95
C LEU A 231 -4.15 -5.31 -19.33
N ALA A 232 -4.21 -6.49 -19.96
CA ALA A 232 -3.69 -6.73 -21.30
C ALA A 232 -4.34 -5.78 -22.33
N CYS A 233 -5.67 -5.68 -22.34
CA CYS A 233 -6.40 -4.78 -23.23
C CYS A 233 -6.13 -3.30 -22.91
N TYR A 234 -6.09 -2.91 -21.64
CA TYR A 234 -5.81 -1.54 -21.22
C TYR A 234 -4.44 -1.06 -21.74
N VAL A 235 -3.40 -1.86 -21.51
CA VAL A 235 -2.03 -1.55 -21.98
C VAL A 235 -1.95 -1.59 -23.51
N GLY A 236 -2.60 -2.59 -24.12
CA GLY A 236 -2.62 -2.75 -25.57
C GLY A 236 -3.22 -1.56 -26.29
N ILE A 237 -4.41 -1.11 -25.85
CA ILE A 237 -5.08 0.06 -26.43
C ILE A 237 -4.25 1.32 -26.23
N PHE A 238 -3.75 1.55 -25.00
CA PHE A 238 -2.92 2.72 -24.71
C PHE A 238 -1.71 2.83 -25.64
N ARG A 239 -0.90 1.75 -25.73
CA ARG A 239 0.30 1.73 -26.59
C ARG A 239 -0.06 1.84 -28.07
N SER A 240 -1.14 1.19 -28.51
CA SER A 240 -1.58 1.25 -29.91
C SER A 240 -1.99 2.66 -30.31
N VAL A 241 -2.75 3.36 -29.46
CA VAL A 241 -3.18 4.74 -29.73
C VAL A 241 -1.99 5.71 -29.69
N CYS A 242 -1.07 5.57 -28.74
CA CYS A 242 0.16 6.38 -28.70
C CYS A 242 0.97 6.21 -29.98
N CYS A 243 1.26 4.97 -30.41
CA CYS A 243 2.00 4.71 -31.64
C CYS A 243 1.28 5.22 -32.90
N LEU A 244 -0.06 5.13 -32.95
CA LEU A 244 -0.84 5.65 -34.07
C LEU A 244 -0.76 7.19 -34.14
N CYS A 245 -0.89 7.85 -32.99
CA CYS A 245 -0.75 9.31 -32.89
C CYS A 245 0.67 9.77 -33.22
N ALA A 246 1.69 9.05 -32.75
CA ALA A 246 3.09 9.32 -33.05
C ALA A 246 3.38 9.24 -34.55
N ARG A 247 2.89 8.19 -35.22
CA ARG A 247 3.02 8.02 -36.68
C ARG A 247 2.31 9.11 -37.47
N ARG A 248 1.16 9.57 -37.01
CA ARG A 248 0.35 10.58 -37.72
C ARG A 248 0.86 12.01 -37.54
N TYR A 249 1.37 12.33 -36.35
CA TYR A 249 1.76 13.70 -35.98
C TYR A 249 3.27 13.89 -35.80
N GLY A 250 4.08 12.83 -35.96
CA GLY A 250 5.54 12.85 -35.82
C GLY A 250 6.07 12.99 -34.39
N ARG A 251 5.25 13.44 -33.43
CA ARG A 251 5.59 13.57 -32.00
C ARG A 251 4.38 13.33 -31.08
N GLU A 252 4.61 12.66 -29.96
CA GLU A 252 3.61 12.46 -28.91
C GLU A 252 3.50 13.68 -27.98
N ARG A 253 2.35 14.37 -28.02
CA ARG A 253 2.00 15.50 -27.12
C ARG A 253 1.16 15.02 -25.94
N VAL A 254 1.03 15.84 -24.89
CA VAL A 254 0.19 15.56 -23.70
C VAL A 254 -1.27 15.26 -24.08
N VAL A 255 -1.82 15.96 -25.08
CA VAL A 255 -3.19 15.73 -25.59
C VAL A 255 -3.35 14.33 -26.18
N HIS A 256 -2.32 13.81 -26.86
CA HIS A 256 -2.35 12.46 -27.41
C HIS A 256 -2.35 11.39 -26.30
N ALA A 257 -1.61 11.63 -25.22
CA ALA A 257 -1.61 10.76 -24.04
C ALA A 257 -2.96 10.78 -23.31
N ALA A 258 -3.61 11.94 -23.20
CA ALA A 258 -4.95 12.06 -22.63
C ALA A 258 -5.98 11.27 -23.46
N MET A 259 -5.94 11.40 -24.79
CA MET A 259 -6.81 10.67 -25.72
C MET A 259 -6.54 9.16 -25.66
N ALA A 260 -5.28 8.75 -25.63
CA ALA A 260 -4.89 7.35 -25.46
C ALA A 260 -5.38 6.78 -24.13
N GLY A 261 -5.30 7.55 -23.03
CA GLY A 261 -5.84 7.17 -21.73
C GLY A 261 -7.36 7.03 -21.73
N PHE A 262 -8.06 7.97 -22.35
CA PHE A 262 -9.51 7.89 -22.49
C PHE A 262 -9.94 6.60 -23.20
N LEU A 263 -9.33 6.27 -24.33
CA LEU A 263 -9.62 5.04 -25.07
C LEU A 263 -9.16 3.79 -24.32
N ALA A 264 -8.02 3.84 -23.63
CA ALA A 264 -7.53 2.74 -22.82
C ALA A 264 -8.44 2.38 -21.65
N GLY A 265 -9.34 3.29 -21.22
CA GLY A 265 -10.34 3.02 -20.20
C GLY A 265 -11.50 2.11 -20.65
N ILE A 266 -11.72 1.90 -21.95
CA ILE A 266 -12.83 1.09 -22.50
C ILE A 266 -12.90 -0.34 -21.91
N PRO A 267 -11.78 -1.09 -21.75
CA PRO A 267 -11.78 -2.44 -21.17
C PRO A 267 -12.34 -2.53 -19.75
N TYR A 268 -12.51 -1.40 -19.03
CA TYR A 268 -13.20 -1.39 -17.74
C TYR A 268 -14.63 -1.94 -17.83
N TRP A 269 -15.26 -1.88 -19.01
CA TRP A 269 -16.54 -2.54 -19.26
C TRP A 269 -16.52 -4.06 -19.01
N LEU A 270 -15.39 -4.72 -19.27
CA LEU A 270 -15.21 -6.16 -19.10
C LEU A 270 -15.02 -6.54 -17.62
N TYR A 271 -14.42 -5.65 -16.83
CA TYR A 271 -14.10 -5.88 -15.42
C TYR A 271 -14.46 -4.68 -14.51
N PRO A 272 -15.75 -4.31 -14.42
CA PRO A 272 -16.20 -3.12 -13.70
C PRO A 272 -16.24 -3.38 -12.18
N THR A 273 -15.07 -3.45 -11.56
CA THR A 273 -14.94 -3.63 -10.11
C THR A 273 -14.83 -2.29 -9.40
N TYR A 274 -15.42 -2.20 -8.19
CA TYR A 274 -15.32 -1.01 -7.35
C TYR A 274 -13.89 -0.69 -6.96
N GLN A 275 -13.05 -1.72 -6.76
CA GLN A 275 -11.65 -1.56 -6.35
C GLN A 275 -10.83 -0.80 -7.38
N ILE A 276 -10.96 -1.16 -8.67
CA ILE A 276 -10.26 -0.46 -9.76
C ILE A 276 -10.82 0.96 -9.93
N TYR A 277 -12.14 1.11 -9.77
CA TYR A 277 -12.80 2.41 -9.89
C TYR A 277 -12.36 3.39 -8.80
N THR A 278 -12.42 2.99 -7.52
CA THR A 278 -12.03 3.85 -6.40
C THR A 278 -10.54 4.14 -6.44
N LEU A 279 -9.70 3.17 -6.84
CA LEU A 279 -8.28 3.39 -7.08
C LEU A 279 -8.05 4.44 -8.17
N GLY A 280 -8.75 4.34 -9.30
CA GLY A 280 -8.65 5.31 -10.40
C GLY A 280 -9.09 6.71 -10.00
N LEU A 281 -10.21 6.82 -9.27
CA LEU A 281 -10.66 8.10 -8.73
C LEU A 281 -9.63 8.72 -7.77
N THR A 282 -9.11 7.93 -6.83
CA THR A 282 -8.12 8.40 -5.85
C THR A 282 -6.83 8.83 -6.53
N LYS A 283 -6.34 8.07 -7.52
CA LYS A 283 -5.14 8.44 -8.29
C LYS A 283 -5.35 9.67 -9.17
N ALA A 284 -6.53 9.82 -9.76
CA ALA A 284 -6.87 11.02 -10.51
C ALA A 284 -6.88 12.27 -9.60
N ILE A 285 -7.43 12.17 -8.39
CA ILE A 285 -7.41 13.26 -7.40
C ILE A 285 -5.97 13.53 -6.93
N GLU A 286 -5.21 12.50 -6.59
CA GLU A 286 -3.84 12.63 -6.08
C GLU A 286 -2.89 13.26 -7.11
N MET A 287 -2.84 12.70 -8.32
CA MET A 287 -1.98 13.21 -9.40
C MET A 287 -2.47 14.55 -9.93
N GLY A 288 -3.78 14.77 -10.00
CA GLY A 288 -4.35 16.05 -10.39
C GLY A 288 -4.02 17.15 -9.39
N TRP A 289 -4.10 16.85 -8.09
CA TRP A 289 -3.71 17.78 -7.02
C TRP A 289 -2.21 18.13 -7.11
N GLU A 290 -1.33 17.13 -7.25
CA GLU A 290 0.12 17.34 -7.38
C GLU A 290 0.47 18.14 -8.65
N TYR A 291 -0.20 17.87 -9.77
CA TYR A 291 -0.04 18.63 -11.01
C TYR A 291 -0.47 20.10 -10.84
N CYS A 292 -1.61 20.36 -10.19
CA CYS A 292 -2.04 21.72 -9.90
C CYS A 292 -1.08 22.44 -8.94
N CYS A 293 -0.54 21.74 -7.95
CA CYS A 293 0.42 22.32 -7.01
C CYS A 293 1.75 22.70 -7.68
N THR A 294 2.32 21.80 -8.49
CA THR A 294 3.57 22.07 -9.22
C THR A 294 3.39 23.22 -10.21
N LYS A 295 2.28 23.23 -10.96
CA LYS A 295 1.95 24.33 -11.87
C LYS A 295 1.78 25.68 -11.15
N ALA A 296 1.20 25.68 -9.95
CA ALA A 296 1.04 26.89 -9.15
C ALA A 296 2.35 27.39 -8.51
N ALA A 297 3.34 26.50 -8.31
CA ALA A 297 4.66 26.87 -7.83
C ALA A 297 5.54 27.46 -8.95
N ASP A 298 5.43 26.92 -10.17
CA ASP A 298 6.16 27.42 -11.35
C ASP A 298 5.64 28.79 -11.85
N GLY A 299 4.37 29.12 -11.55
CA GLY A 299 3.69 30.32 -12.05
C GLY A 299 3.83 31.58 -11.19
N ASP A 300 4.65 31.57 -10.14
CA ASP A 300 4.86 32.72 -9.24
C ASP A 300 5.94 33.70 -9.77
N ASP A 301 6.57 33.40 -10.92
CA ASP A 301 7.65 34.23 -11.50
C ASP A 301 7.20 35.19 -12.61
N ASN A 302 5.99 35.07 -13.17
CA ASN A 302 5.45 36.01 -14.18
C ASN A 302 3.92 36.02 -14.14
N ASP A 303 3.32 36.97 -13.42
CA ASP A 303 2.13 37.77 -13.80
C ASP A 303 1.38 38.29 -12.56
N ASP A 304 1.27 39.63 -12.51
CA ASP A 304 0.39 40.42 -11.64
C ASP A 304 -1.09 40.23 -12.02
N ASP A 305 -1.64 39.02 -11.88
CA ASP A 305 -3.06 38.79 -12.18
C ASP A 305 -3.84 38.22 -10.98
N ASP A 306 -5.01 38.83 -10.77
CA ASP A 306 -5.77 38.85 -9.54
C ASP A 306 -5.98 37.45 -8.91
N GLY A 307 -5.55 37.34 -7.65
CA GLY A 307 -5.51 36.09 -6.89
C GLY A 307 -6.86 35.39 -6.80
N CYS A 308 -7.09 34.45 -7.73
CA CYS A 308 -8.24 33.57 -7.72
C CYS A 308 -8.36 32.89 -6.36
N PHE A 309 -9.58 32.86 -5.82
CA PHE A 309 -9.91 32.21 -4.54
C PHE A 309 -9.31 30.79 -4.45
N THR A 310 -9.20 30.09 -5.58
CA THR A 310 -8.57 28.78 -5.70
C THR A 310 -7.08 28.80 -5.36
N ALA A 311 -6.30 29.79 -5.78
CA ALA A 311 -4.87 29.91 -5.47
C ALA A 311 -4.64 30.21 -3.97
N ARG A 312 -5.47 31.06 -3.37
CA ARG A 312 -5.46 31.33 -1.92
C ARG A 312 -5.90 30.12 -1.10
N LEU A 313 -6.92 29.39 -1.56
CA LEU A 313 -7.38 28.16 -0.93
C LEU A 313 -6.34 27.04 -1.06
N LEU A 314 -5.65 26.94 -2.20
CA LEU A 314 -4.59 25.96 -2.45
C LEU A 314 -3.38 26.20 -1.52
N ARG A 315 -2.96 27.47 -1.35
CA ARG A 315 -1.92 27.86 -0.39
C ARG A 315 -2.31 27.54 1.07
N ARG A 316 -3.56 27.76 1.45
CA ARG A 316 -4.07 27.39 2.79
C ARG A 316 -4.19 25.88 2.99
N ALA A 317 -4.63 25.15 1.96
CA ALA A 317 -4.74 23.69 1.98
C ALA A 317 -3.37 23.01 2.10
N HIS A 318 -2.32 23.59 1.51
CA HIS A 318 -0.95 23.08 1.62
C HIS A 318 -0.38 23.10 3.05
N ARG A 319 -0.84 24.03 3.91
CA ARG A 319 -0.41 24.07 5.33
C ARG A 319 -1.03 22.96 6.17
N LEU A 320 -2.06 22.28 5.67
CA LEU A 320 -2.72 21.22 6.40
C LEU A 320 -2.09 19.86 6.06
N PRO A 321 -1.91 18.95 7.03
CA PRO A 321 -1.44 17.60 6.79
C PRO A 321 -2.57 16.77 6.14
N MET A 322 -2.88 17.05 4.87
CA MET A 322 -4.04 16.52 4.14
C MET A 322 -4.10 14.98 4.20
N LEU A 323 -2.95 14.31 4.07
CA LEU A 323 -2.87 12.86 4.15
C LEU A 323 -3.32 12.31 5.51
N ARG A 324 -2.92 12.96 6.61
CA ARG A 324 -3.32 12.58 7.97
C ARG A 324 -4.80 12.89 8.21
N LEU A 325 -5.31 14.02 7.70
CA LEU A 325 -6.73 14.36 7.78
C LEU A 325 -7.58 13.33 7.03
N VAL A 326 -7.22 12.99 5.79
CA VAL A 326 -7.92 11.97 4.98
C VAL A 326 -7.93 10.63 5.69
N GLN A 327 -6.81 10.21 6.29
CA GLN A 327 -6.73 8.99 7.09
C GLN A 327 -7.68 9.02 8.29
N MET A 328 -7.66 10.11 9.08
CA MET A 328 -8.50 10.29 10.27
C MET A 328 -10.00 10.21 9.94
N PHE A 329 -10.44 10.97 8.93
CA PHE A 329 -11.85 10.99 8.53
C PHE A 329 -12.29 9.68 7.89
N SER A 330 -11.44 9.07 7.05
CA SER A 330 -11.75 7.79 6.39
C SER A 330 -11.90 6.67 7.40
N PHE A 331 -10.99 6.59 8.37
CA PHE A 331 -11.04 5.58 9.42
C PHE A 331 -12.22 5.81 10.39
N GLY A 332 -12.50 7.06 10.75
CA GLY A 332 -13.71 7.44 11.49
C GLY A 332 -14.99 7.00 10.78
N TYR A 333 -15.11 7.29 9.49
CA TYR A 333 -16.26 6.88 8.68
C TYR A 333 -16.40 5.36 8.59
N LEU A 334 -15.30 4.64 8.36
CA LEU A 334 -15.30 3.17 8.33
C LEU A 334 -15.76 2.56 9.65
N GLY A 335 -15.32 3.09 10.80
CA GLY A 335 -15.80 2.69 12.12
C GLY A 335 -17.31 2.90 12.28
N HIS A 336 -17.83 4.01 11.77
CA HIS A 336 -19.27 4.28 11.77
C HIS A 336 -20.06 3.27 10.91
N VAL A 337 -19.57 2.98 9.69
CA VAL A 337 -20.17 1.97 8.80
C VAL A 337 -20.07 0.58 9.43
N TYR A 338 -18.98 0.25 10.10
CA TYR A 338 -18.79 -1.02 10.80
C TYR A 338 -19.89 -1.27 11.85
N ALA A 339 -20.22 -0.26 12.68
CA ALA A 339 -21.25 -0.41 13.72
C ALA A 339 -22.68 -0.54 13.17
N PHE A 340 -23.07 0.35 12.25
CA PHE A 340 -24.48 0.47 11.84
C PHE A 340 -24.81 -0.19 10.50
N TYR A 341 -23.81 -0.38 9.64
CA TYR A 341 -23.96 -0.95 8.30
C TYR A 341 -22.95 -2.07 8.04
N PRO A 342 -22.93 -3.13 8.87
CA PRO A 342 -21.93 -4.20 8.76
C PRO A 342 -22.03 -4.98 7.45
N ARG A 343 -23.17 -4.96 6.75
CA ARG A 343 -23.29 -5.60 5.43
C ARG A 343 -22.54 -4.85 4.32
N VAL A 344 -22.29 -3.56 4.51
CA VAL A 344 -21.68 -2.67 3.53
C VAL A 344 -20.17 -2.46 3.81
N SER A 345 -19.77 -2.58 5.08
CA SER A 345 -18.38 -2.46 5.50
C SER A 345 -17.49 -3.53 4.84
N PRO A 346 -16.29 -3.18 4.32
CA PRO A 346 -15.37 -4.15 3.73
C PRO A 346 -14.99 -5.28 4.70
N VAL A 347 -14.94 -6.52 4.19
CA VAL A 347 -14.66 -7.72 5.01
C VAL A 347 -13.30 -7.65 5.71
N PHE A 348 -12.29 -7.13 5.02
CA PHE A 348 -10.97 -6.91 5.59
C PHE A 348 -11.03 -5.99 6.81
N HIS A 349 -11.71 -4.84 6.68
CA HIS A 349 -11.86 -3.90 7.78
C HIS A 349 -12.61 -4.50 8.98
N GLN A 350 -13.66 -5.29 8.74
CA GLN A 350 -14.38 -5.98 9.82
C GLN A 350 -13.48 -6.94 10.59
N LYS A 351 -12.76 -7.82 9.88
CA LYS A 351 -11.84 -8.78 10.49
C LYS A 351 -10.70 -8.09 11.23
N ALA A 352 -10.12 -7.05 10.65
CA ALA A 352 -9.07 -6.27 11.28
C ALA A 352 -9.58 -5.64 12.58
N MET A 353 -10.77 -5.03 12.58
CA MET A 353 -11.37 -4.45 13.79
C MET A 353 -11.64 -5.52 14.86
N ASP A 354 -12.19 -6.67 14.49
CA ASP A 354 -12.51 -7.75 15.44
C ASP A 354 -11.24 -8.32 16.11
N VAL A 355 -10.21 -8.64 15.30
CA VAL A 355 -8.93 -9.17 15.78
C VAL A 355 -8.16 -8.14 16.62
N CYS A 356 -8.04 -6.91 16.12
CA CYS A 356 -7.30 -5.87 16.82
C CYS A 356 -8.00 -5.41 18.11
N SER A 357 -9.32 -5.58 18.22
CA SER A 357 -10.09 -5.21 19.41
C SER A 357 -10.36 -6.37 20.37
N THR A 358 -9.79 -7.56 20.13
CA THR A 358 -10.04 -8.77 20.93
C THR A 358 -11.55 -9.02 21.13
N ASP A 359 -12.32 -8.99 20.05
CA ASP A 359 -13.79 -9.16 20.01
C ASP A 359 -14.60 -8.13 20.82
N LEU A 360 -13.99 -7.05 21.33
CA LEU A 360 -14.71 -5.99 22.05
C LEU A 360 -15.72 -5.29 21.13
N THR A 361 -15.28 -4.94 19.91
CA THR A 361 -16.14 -4.29 18.91
C THR A 361 -17.22 -5.22 18.38
N LEU A 362 -16.93 -6.52 18.28
CA LEU A 362 -17.90 -7.57 17.96
C LEU A 362 -19.00 -7.68 19.03
N ASN A 363 -18.62 -7.66 20.31
CA ASN A 363 -19.56 -7.70 21.43
C ASN A 363 -20.43 -6.43 21.50
N MET A 364 -19.85 -5.25 21.25
CA MET A 364 -20.61 -4.01 21.09
C MET A 364 -21.66 -4.16 19.98
N LYS A 365 -21.27 -4.63 18.79
CA LYS A 365 -22.17 -4.82 17.65
C LYS A 365 -23.33 -5.77 17.98
N ARG A 366 -23.05 -6.88 18.67
CA ARG A 366 -24.10 -7.81 19.14
C ARG A 366 -25.09 -7.12 20.09
N ARG A 367 -24.60 -6.28 21.01
CA ARG A 367 -25.46 -5.50 21.92
C ARG A 367 -26.32 -4.48 21.19
N ILE A 368 -25.76 -3.74 20.23
CA ILE A 368 -26.53 -2.81 19.38
C ILE A 368 -27.65 -3.56 18.64
N ALA A 369 -27.34 -4.72 18.06
CA ALA A 369 -28.34 -5.55 17.39
C ALA A 369 -29.44 -6.04 18.33
N ALA A 370 -29.09 -6.45 19.56
CA ALA A 370 -30.06 -6.82 20.59
C ALA A 370 -30.98 -5.65 20.94
N TRP A 371 -30.42 -4.45 21.12
CA TRP A 371 -31.22 -3.26 21.42
C TRP A 371 -32.18 -2.89 20.28
N PHE A 372 -31.76 -3.05 19.02
CA PHE A 372 -32.66 -2.88 17.88
C PHE A 372 -33.76 -3.94 17.82
N ALA A 373 -33.48 -5.17 18.26
CA ALA A 373 -34.48 -6.25 18.32
C ALA A 373 -35.54 -5.99 19.40
N GLU A 374 -35.16 -5.41 20.54
CA GLU A 374 -36.09 -5.04 21.62
C GLU A 374 -37.21 -4.10 21.12
N LEU A 375 -36.89 -3.11 20.29
CA LEU A 375 -37.92 -2.22 19.70
C LEU A 375 -38.90 -2.94 18.77
N HIS A 376 -38.46 -3.96 18.04
CA HIS A 376 -39.33 -4.72 17.15
C HIS A 376 -40.30 -5.64 17.92
N CYS A 377 -39.97 -6.02 19.18
CA CYS A 377 -40.89 -6.70 20.08
C CYS A 377 -41.90 -5.77 20.77
N TRP A 378 -41.62 -4.46 20.84
CA TRP A 378 -42.46 -3.46 21.52
C TRP A 378 -43.56 -2.83 20.65
N THR A 379 -43.73 -3.25 19.40
CA THR A 379 -44.85 -2.81 18.54
C THR A 379 -45.94 -3.88 18.43
N PRO A 380 -46.92 -3.95 19.35
CA PRO A 380 -48.18 -4.60 19.05
C PRO A 380 -49.02 -3.66 18.16
N PHE A 381 -49.52 -4.19 17.03
CA PHE A 381 -50.59 -3.63 16.18
C PHE A 381 -50.32 -2.31 15.42
N ASN A 382 -49.92 -2.39 14.15
CA ASN A 382 -50.81 -2.19 12.98
C ASN A 382 -49.98 -2.32 11.67
N ARG A 383 -50.30 -3.31 10.84
CA ARG A 383 -49.72 -3.46 9.49
C ARG A 383 -50.44 -2.50 8.53
N PRO A 384 -49.73 -1.93 7.55
CA PRO A 384 -50.19 -2.02 6.18
C PRO A 384 -49.26 -2.94 5.40
N THR A 385 -49.88 -3.91 4.75
CA THR A 385 -49.32 -4.83 3.77
C THR A 385 -48.51 -4.11 2.69
N VAL A 386 -47.22 -4.42 2.61
CA VAL A 386 -46.45 -4.37 1.36
C VAL A 386 -45.81 -5.75 1.18
N PRO A 387 -45.91 -6.41 0.02
CA PRO A 387 -45.64 -7.83 -0.11
C PRO A 387 -44.14 -8.12 0.03
N LEU A 388 -43.78 -8.86 1.07
CA LEU A 388 -42.50 -9.54 1.21
C LEU A 388 -42.55 -10.81 0.37
N LEU A 389 -42.06 -10.72 -0.87
CA LEU A 389 -41.64 -11.90 -1.62
C LEU A 389 -40.37 -12.48 -0.99
N LEU A 390 -40.55 -13.61 -0.31
CA LEU A 390 -39.49 -14.56 -0.01
C LEU A 390 -38.86 -15.05 -1.33
N PRO A 391 -37.55 -15.36 -1.35
CA PRO A 391 -37.21 -16.72 -1.71
C PRO A 391 -36.27 -17.37 -0.68
N THR A 392 -36.75 -18.50 -0.16
CA THR A 392 -36.04 -19.78 0.00
C THR A 392 -34.56 -19.73 0.38
N ALA A 393 -34.33 -20.06 1.65
CA ALA A 393 -33.10 -20.67 2.11
C ALA A 393 -32.85 -22.01 1.39
N LEU A 394 -31.66 -22.18 0.82
CA LEU A 394 -31.00 -23.47 0.69
C LEU A 394 -29.75 -23.45 1.57
N HIS A 395 -29.93 -23.99 2.76
CA HIS A 395 -29.10 -25.05 3.33
C HIS A 395 -27.58 -24.98 3.08
N ASN A 396 -26.83 -24.47 4.07
CA ASN A 396 -25.74 -25.23 4.68
C ASN A 396 -25.26 -24.53 5.96
N GLN A 397 -25.94 -24.82 7.06
CA GLN A 397 -25.39 -24.66 8.41
C GLN A 397 -24.65 -25.96 8.75
N HIS A 398 -23.32 -25.91 8.78
CA HIS A 398 -22.56 -26.93 9.51
C HIS A 398 -22.46 -26.46 10.97
N HIS A 399 -23.32 -27.02 11.81
CA HIS A 399 -23.16 -27.03 13.25
C HIS A 399 -21.90 -27.84 13.62
N GLN A 400 -21.05 -27.31 14.50
CA GLN A 400 -20.22 -28.12 15.38
C GLN A 400 -20.54 -27.71 16.83
N PRO A 401 -20.89 -28.66 17.71
CA PRO A 401 -21.22 -28.35 19.10
C PRO A 401 -19.95 -28.12 19.93
N ALA A 402 -19.99 -27.08 20.77
CA ALA A 402 -18.97 -26.79 21.75
C ALA A 402 -19.06 -27.78 22.93
N ARG A 403 -17.99 -28.54 23.18
CA ARG A 403 -17.77 -29.28 24.43
C ARG A 403 -16.69 -28.57 25.22
N ALA A 404 -17.05 -28.05 26.39
CA ALA A 404 -16.10 -27.51 27.36
C ALA A 404 -15.31 -28.65 28.03
N LYS A 405 -13.97 -28.57 28.05
CA LYS A 405 -13.12 -29.17 29.08
C LYS A 405 -11.87 -28.33 29.34
N SER A 406 -11.66 -28.07 30.63
CA SER A 406 -10.47 -27.54 31.30
C SER A 406 -9.25 -28.46 31.10
N GLY A 407 -8.04 -27.88 31.06
CA GLY A 407 -6.78 -28.64 31.10
C GLY A 407 -5.57 -27.87 30.57
N LYS A 408 -4.72 -27.40 31.48
CA LYS A 408 -3.45 -26.70 31.26
C LYS A 408 -2.43 -27.61 30.55
N ARG A 409 -1.77 -27.16 29.46
CA ARG A 409 -0.38 -27.52 29.11
C ARG A 409 0.22 -26.61 28.03
N SER A 410 1.49 -26.27 28.28
CA SER A 410 2.42 -25.52 27.44
C SER A 410 2.66 -26.22 26.10
N GLY A 411 2.63 -25.47 25.00
CA GLY A 411 2.86 -25.95 23.65
C GLY A 411 3.21 -24.79 22.72
N LYS A 412 4.49 -24.73 22.34
CA LYS A 412 5.11 -23.77 21.43
C LYS A 412 4.56 -24.00 20.00
N GLN A 413 3.92 -23.01 19.38
CA GLN A 413 3.60 -23.07 17.95
C GLN A 413 3.50 -21.67 17.30
N GLN A 414 4.09 -21.61 16.11
CA GLN A 414 4.45 -20.46 15.26
C GLN A 414 3.36 -20.24 14.17
N PRO A 415 3.48 -19.21 13.30
CA PRO A 415 2.46 -18.18 13.05
C PRO A 415 1.48 -18.50 11.90
N ALA A 416 0.31 -17.86 11.93
CA ALA A 416 -0.66 -17.89 10.82
C ALA A 416 -0.41 -16.70 9.86
N ALA A 417 -0.16 -17.03 8.60
CA ALA A 417 0.15 -16.10 7.51
C ALA A 417 -1.04 -15.19 7.15
N SER A 418 -0.84 -13.88 7.30
CA SER A 418 -1.65 -12.81 6.70
C SER A 418 -0.91 -12.21 5.50
N TYR A 419 -1.66 -11.67 4.56
CA TYR A 419 -1.18 -11.06 3.33
C TYR A 419 -0.28 -9.85 3.60
N ASP A 420 1.03 -10.09 3.68
CA ASP A 420 2.08 -9.09 3.58
C ASP A 420 2.68 -9.17 2.17
N LEU A 421 2.32 -8.20 1.33
CA LEU A 421 3.17 -7.68 0.26
C LEU A 421 2.79 -6.20 0.12
N ASP A 422 3.53 -5.35 0.84
CA ASP A 422 4.21 -4.16 0.30
C ASP A 422 4.74 -3.30 1.46
N GLU A 423 5.87 -3.73 2.04
CA GLU A 423 6.85 -2.85 2.67
C GLU A 423 8.25 -3.36 2.30
N GLU A 424 8.79 -2.83 1.21
CA GLU A 424 10.23 -2.61 0.96
C GLU A 424 10.37 -1.86 -0.37
N ALA A 425 9.85 -0.63 -0.46
CA ALA A 425 10.04 0.19 -1.66
C ALA A 425 9.83 1.70 -1.46
N GLU A 426 10.24 2.31 -0.34
CA GLU A 426 10.20 3.79 -0.24
C GLU A 426 11.45 4.47 0.35
N ASP A 427 12.57 3.75 0.54
CA ASP A 427 13.87 4.40 0.82
C ASP A 427 14.83 4.44 -0.41
N GLU A 428 14.34 4.19 -1.63
CA GLU A 428 15.14 4.29 -2.87
C GLU A 428 14.57 5.28 -3.92
N LEU A 429 13.90 6.36 -3.49
CA LEU A 429 13.24 7.33 -4.39
C LEU A 429 14.18 8.41 -4.98
N ALA A 430 15.50 8.20 -5.00
CA ALA A 430 16.46 9.13 -5.59
C ALA A 430 17.38 8.52 -6.69
N GLY A 431 17.09 7.33 -7.22
CA GLY A 431 17.95 6.66 -8.21
C GLY A 431 17.25 5.92 -9.36
N ARG A 432 15.97 6.20 -9.64
CA ARG A 432 15.13 5.37 -10.52
C ARG A 432 15.13 5.77 -12.01
N GLU A 433 15.92 6.76 -12.41
CA GLU A 433 16.05 7.12 -13.84
C GLU A 433 17.23 6.41 -14.53
N ASP A 434 18.13 5.80 -13.75
CA ASP A 434 19.37 5.19 -14.28
C ASP A 434 19.18 3.68 -14.60
N GLU A 435 18.09 3.06 -14.14
CA GLU A 435 17.92 1.60 -14.08
C GLU A 435 17.53 0.93 -15.42
N TYR A 436 17.09 1.69 -16.43
CA TYR A 436 16.73 1.12 -17.74
C TYR A 436 17.89 1.14 -18.75
N GLU A 437 18.91 1.96 -18.55
CA GLU A 437 20.10 2.05 -19.42
C GLU A 437 21.23 1.12 -18.93
N GLU A 438 21.19 0.68 -17.66
CA GLU A 438 22.14 -0.26 -17.03
C GLU A 438 21.79 -1.76 -17.26
N LEU A 439 20.65 -2.07 -17.90
CA LEU A 439 20.20 -3.46 -18.17
C LEU A 439 20.98 -4.18 -19.29
N LEU A 440 22.00 -3.52 -19.84
CA LEU A 440 22.98 -4.08 -20.77
C LEU A 440 24.40 -4.20 -20.14
N GLY A 441 24.57 -3.86 -18.86
CA GLY A 441 25.81 -4.06 -18.11
C GLY A 441 25.92 -5.46 -17.48
N ASP A 442 27.13 -5.99 -17.42
CA ASP A 442 27.44 -7.32 -16.87
C ASP A 442 26.68 -7.65 -15.58
N LYS A 443 26.04 -8.84 -15.55
CA LYS A 443 25.10 -9.35 -14.52
C LYS A 443 25.58 -9.31 -13.06
N HIS A 444 26.83 -8.94 -12.79
CA HIS A 444 27.43 -8.93 -11.46
C HIS A 444 27.95 -7.55 -11.00
N THR A 445 27.82 -6.52 -11.82
CA THR A 445 28.30 -5.16 -11.55
C THR A 445 27.13 -4.19 -11.57
N ARG A 446 26.85 -3.51 -10.46
CA ARG A 446 25.81 -2.46 -10.38
C ARG A 446 26.38 -1.21 -9.75
N THR A 447 26.11 -0.06 -10.34
CA THR A 447 26.45 1.24 -9.76
C THR A 447 25.31 1.71 -8.86
N VAL A 448 25.63 2.19 -7.66
CA VAL A 448 24.65 2.60 -6.63
C VAL A 448 25.07 3.96 -6.08
N ARG A 449 24.17 4.94 -6.14
CA ARG A 449 24.35 6.24 -5.48
C ARG A 449 23.76 6.20 -4.08
N VAL A 450 24.56 6.49 -3.06
CA VAL A 450 24.17 6.46 -1.65
C VAL A 450 24.53 7.76 -0.94
N THR A 451 23.72 8.16 0.03
CA THR A 451 24.02 9.31 0.89
C THR A 451 24.59 8.83 2.22
N VAL A 452 25.80 9.28 2.58
CA VAL A 452 26.48 8.94 3.83
C VAL A 452 26.98 10.19 4.53
N ASN A 453 27.04 10.16 5.86
CA ASN A 453 27.46 11.32 6.66
C ASN A 453 28.99 11.53 6.63
N SER A 454 29.77 10.50 6.28
CA SER A 454 31.24 10.56 6.18
C SER A 454 31.77 9.39 5.36
N MET A 455 33.01 9.50 4.86
CA MET A 455 33.73 8.46 4.10
C MET A 455 34.26 7.29 4.95
N ARG A 456 33.55 6.93 6.03
CA ARG A 456 33.97 5.83 6.91
C ARG A 456 33.66 4.48 6.26
N ALA A 457 34.61 3.54 6.35
CA ALA A 457 34.47 2.19 5.80
C ALA A 457 33.19 1.46 6.27
N ASP A 458 32.83 1.58 7.55
CA ASP A 458 31.63 0.92 8.10
C ASP A 458 30.31 1.49 7.56
N LEU A 459 30.26 2.79 7.26
CA LEU A 459 29.10 3.45 6.67
C LEU A 459 28.96 3.10 5.19
N LEU A 460 30.08 3.12 4.46
CA LEU A 460 30.14 2.78 3.04
C LEU A 460 29.78 1.30 2.80
N LEU A 461 30.23 0.37 3.65
CA LEU A 461 29.84 -1.04 3.58
C LEU A 461 28.35 -1.26 3.88
N LYS A 462 27.81 -0.57 4.89
CA LYS A 462 26.37 -0.62 5.21
C LYS A 462 25.54 -0.15 4.02
N ALA A 463 25.89 1.02 3.47
CA ALA A 463 25.12 1.65 2.40
C ALA A 463 25.32 0.94 1.04
N GLY A 464 26.55 0.54 0.71
CA GLY A 464 26.89 -0.10 -0.55
C GLY A 464 26.40 -1.54 -0.66
N LEU A 465 26.65 -2.39 0.35
CA LEU A 465 26.22 -3.80 0.33
C LEU A 465 24.81 -4.03 0.87
N GLY A 466 24.19 -3.04 1.51
CA GLY A 466 22.88 -3.18 2.14
C GLY A 466 22.91 -4.10 3.37
N ILE A 467 24.03 -4.15 4.09
CA ILE A 467 24.21 -5.03 5.25
C ILE A 467 23.89 -4.25 6.53
N ALA A 468 23.21 -4.87 7.49
CA ALA A 468 22.93 -4.27 8.79
C ALA A 468 24.23 -3.90 9.54
N ARG A 469 24.24 -2.78 10.27
CA ARG A 469 25.43 -2.26 10.98
C ARG A 469 26.06 -3.30 11.92
N ASN A 470 25.24 -4.02 12.67
CA ASN A 470 25.69 -5.06 13.60
C ASN A 470 26.40 -6.22 12.88
N LYS A 471 26.00 -6.50 11.63
CA LYS A 471 26.64 -7.53 10.81
C LYS A 471 27.96 -7.04 10.22
N VAL A 472 28.07 -5.76 9.85
CA VAL A 472 29.36 -5.16 9.46
C VAL A 472 30.35 -5.21 10.64
N GLU A 473 29.87 -4.97 11.86
CA GLU A 473 30.68 -5.10 13.07
C GLU A 473 31.18 -6.53 13.30
N ALA A 474 30.28 -7.52 13.21
CA ALA A 474 30.69 -8.92 13.30
C ALA A 474 31.74 -9.29 12.23
N LEU A 475 31.56 -8.86 10.99
CA LEU A 475 32.51 -9.10 9.90
C LEU A 475 33.87 -8.41 10.11
N PHE A 476 33.88 -7.26 10.80
CA PHE A 476 35.11 -6.57 11.18
C PHE A 476 35.88 -7.37 12.24
N TYR A 477 35.22 -7.83 13.30
CA TYR A 477 35.84 -8.66 14.34
C TYR A 477 36.28 -10.03 13.81
N ASP A 478 35.49 -10.64 12.93
CA ASP A 478 35.83 -11.86 12.19
C ASP A 478 36.96 -11.64 11.16
N SER A 479 37.44 -10.41 11.00
CA SER A 479 38.57 -10.10 10.12
C SER A 479 38.31 -10.48 8.66
N LYS A 480 37.06 -10.32 8.21
CA LYS A 480 36.60 -10.65 6.85
C LYS A 480 36.57 -9.45 5.90
N ILE A 481 36.91 -8.26 6.39
CA ILE A 481 36.93 -7.03 5.60
C ILE A 481 38.36 -6.73 5.12
N ARG A 482 38.52 -6.43 3.84
CA ARG A 482 39.76 -5.99 3.22
C ARG A 482 39.53 -4.64 2.53
N VAL A 483 40.54 -3.76 2.56
CA VAL A 483 40.58 -2.53 1.77
C VAL A 483 41.83 -2.61 0.91
N ASN A 484 41.68 -2.52 -0.41
CA ASN A 484 42.76 -2.66 -1.40
C ASN A 484 43.63 -3.92 -1.14
N GLY A 485 42.97 -5.03 -0.80
CA GLY A 485 43.60 -6.32 -0.48
C GLY A 485 44.25 -6.45 0.91
N LYS A 486 44.29 -5.39 1.72
CA LYS A 486 44.85 -5.41 3.09
C LYS A 486 43.75 -5.53 4.15
N ARG A 487 44.04 -6.18 5.29
CA ARG A 487 43.09 -6.29 6.41
C ARG A 487 42.75 -4.91 6.98
N LEU A 488 41.46 -4.64 7.15
CA LEU A 488 41.00 -3.42 7.79
C LEU A 488 41.30 -3.46 9.30
N LEU A 489 42.24 -2.62 9.76
CA LEU A 489 42.66 -2.58 11.16
C LEU A 489 41.73 -1.74 12.05
N LYS A 490 41.09 -0.72 11.48
CA LYS A 490 40.21 0.21 12.19
C LYS A 490 38.86 0.27 11.50
N LYS A 491 37.78 -0.06 12.21
CA LYS A 491 36.39 -0.04 11.69
C LYS A 491 36.02 1.28 11.02
N SER A 492 36.49 2.39 11.59
CA SER A 492 36.21 3.76 11.13
C SER A 492 37.34 4.38 10.32
N ALA A 493 38.10 3.58 9.58
CA ALA A 493 39.07 4.11 8.63
C ALA A 493 38.36 5.04 7.62
N GLN A 494 38.99 6.16 7.30
CA GLN A 494 38.54 7.02 6.22
C GLN A 494 39.05 6.45 4.90
N LEU A 495 38.20 6.45 3.89
CA LEU A 495 38.47 5.95 2.55
C LEU A 495 38.44 7.08 1.52
N GLU A 496 39.18 6.89 0.45
CA GLU A 496 39.31 7.86 -0.65
C GLU A 496 38.56 7.37 -1.90
N VAL A 497 38.48 8.22 -2.93
CA VAL A 497 37.92 7.82 -4.23
C VAL A 497 38.84 6.76 -4.83
N ASP A 498 38.26 5.79 -5.54
CA ASP A 498 38.92 4.63 -6.15
C ASP A 498 39.39 3.53 -5.17
N ASP A 499 39.12 3.65 -3.86
CA ASP A 499 39.34 2.56 -2.93
C ASP A 499 38.38 1.38 -3.16
N GLU A 500 38.91 0.15 -3.10
CA GLU A 500 38.17 -1.11 -3.18
C GLU A 500 38.01 -1.75 -1.80
N ILE A 501 36.77 -2.01 -1.40
CA ILE A 501 36.43 -2.66 -0.13
C ILE A 501 35.84 -4.04 -0.40
N ASP A 502 36.52 -5.09 0.07
CA ASP A 502 36.09 -6.47 -0.07
C ASP A 502 35.59 -7.05 1.25
N VAL A 503 34.46 -7.77 1.18
CA VAL A 503 33.96 -8.62 2.26
C VAL A 503 34.09 -10.08 1.83
N VAL A 504 34.95 -10.82 2.51
CA VAL A 504 35.20 -12.24 2.22
C VAL A 504 34.03 -13.09 2.75
N ARG A 505 33.38 -13.84 1.85
CA ARG A 505 32.31 -14.78 2.20
C ARG A 505 32.85 -16.17 2.53
N GLY A 506 33.95 -16.56 1.89
CA GLY A 506 34.60 -17.86 2.07
C GLY A 506 35.26 -18.36 0.77
N PRO A 507 35.82 -19.57 0.78
CA PRO A 507 36.38 -20.20 -0.42
C PRO A 507 35.30 -20.53 -1.45
N SER A 508 35.67 -20.54 -2.72
CA SER A 508 34.77 -20.88 -3.82
C SER A 508 34.45 -22.38 -3.82
N PRO A 509 33.19 -22.77 -4.05
CA PRO A 509 32.82 -24.19 -4.14
C PRO A 509 33.44 -24.90 -5.36
N ALA A 510 33.91 -24.13 -6.36
CA ALA A 510 34.51 -24.68 -7.57
C ALA A 510 36.04 -24.85 -7.46
N ASN A 511 36.71 -24.04 -6.65
CA ASN A 511 38.14 -24.14 -6.40
C ASN A 511 38.49 -23.56 -5.02
N PRO A 512 39.04 -24.37 -4.08
CA PRO A 512 39.37 -23.91 -2.73
C PRO A 512 40.45 -22.81 -2.68
N ASP A 513 41.24 -22.64 -3.73
CA ASP A 513 42.30 -21.62 -3.81
C ASP A 513 41.76 -20.21 -4.16
N HIS A 514 40.50 -20.12 -4.58
CA HIS A 514 39.83 -18.85 -4.86
C HIS A 514 38.84 -18.48 -3.75
N LEU A 515 38.68 -17.17 -3.53
CA LEU A 515 37.74 -16.61 -2.57
C LEU A 515 36.54 -16.01 -3.28
N VAL A 516 35.36 -16.18 -2.69
CA VAL A 516 34.15 -15.45 -3.06
C VAL A 516 34.06 -14.21 -2.18
N VAL A 517 34.13 -13.03 -2.80
CA VAL A 517 34.07 -11.73 -2.12
C VAL A 517 32.89 -10.90 -2.59
N SER A 518 32.41 -10.01 -1.73
CA SER A 518 31.55 -8.90 -2.11
C SER A 518 32.37 -7.62 -2.14
N ARG A 519 32.51 -7.00 -3.31
CA ARG A 519 33.32 -5.81 -3.54
C ARG A 519 32.47 -4.54 -3.63
N VAL A 520 32.94 -3.47 -3.03
CA VAL A 520 32.42 -2.11 -3.17
C VAL A 520 33.57 -1.20 -3.54
N GLU A 521 33.43 -0.47 -4.64
CA GLU A 521 34.44 0.47 -5.11
C GLU A 521 33.85 1.88 -5.15
N ILE A 522 34.65 2.88 -4.79
CA ILE A 522 34.19 4.26 -4.66
C ILE A 522 34.47 5.00 -5.97
N VAL A 523 33.44 5.25 -6.77
CA VAL A 523 33.60 5.86 -8.11
C VAL A 523 33.64 7.39 -8.05
N ALA A 524 32.81 8.00 -7.20
CA ALA A 524 32.74 9.46 -7.10
C ALA A 524 32.12 9.90 -5.77
N VAL A 525 32.53 11.08 -5.28
CA VAL A 525 31.98 11.72 -4.09
C VAL A 525 31.54 13.14 -4.43
N THR A 526 30.29 13.47 -4.15
CA THR A 526 29.70 14.79 -4.33
C THR A 526 29.28 15.36 -2.97
N PRO A 527 29.86 16.47 -2.50
CA PRO A 527 29.48 17.07 -1.23
C PRO A 527 28.07 17.69 -1.30
N ARG A 528 27.27 17.50 -0.25
CA ARG A 528 26.01 18.24 0.01
C ARG A 528 26.13 18.98 1.34
N THR A 529 25.19 19.89 1.61
CA THR A 529 25.22 20.81 2.78
C THR A 529 25.44 20.13 4.13
N GLU A 530 24.92 18.91 4.34
CA GLU A 530 25.06 18.16 5.60
C GLU A 530 25.59 16.72 5.43
N ASN A 531 25.62 16.20 4.20
CA ASN A 531 25.94 14.79 3.91
C ASN A 531 26.77 14.67 2.62
N LEU A 532 27.40 13.52 2.40
CA LEU A 532 28.12 13.19 1.17
C LEU A 532 27.26 12.28 0.30
N SER A 533 27.10 12.62 -0.98
CA SER A 533 26.51 11.75 -1.98
C SER A 533 27.62 10.96 -2.66
N VAL A 534 27.69 9.66 -2.44
CA VAL A 534 28.76 8.79 -2.92
C VAL A 534 28.22 7.83 -3.98
N THR A 535 28.89 7.74 -5.12
CA THR A 535 28.61 6.75 -6.17
C THR A 535 29.53 5.56 -5.96
N LEU A 536 28.93 4.38 -5.75
CA LEU A 536 29.61 3.13 -5.44
C LEU A 536 29.39 2.11 -6.55
N ARG A 537 30.43 1.41 -6.99
CA ARG A 537 30.31 0.23 -7.86
C ARG A 537 30.29 -1.02 -7.00
N ARG A 538 29.23 -1.83 -7.11
CA ARG A 538 28.99 -2.98 -6.25
C ARG A 538 29.05 -4.29 -7.02
N HIS A 539 29.85 -5.22 -6.51
CA HIS A 539 29.85 -6.63 -6.89
C HIS A 539 29.39 -7.49 -5.70
N LYS A 540 28.23 -8.13 -5.83
CA LYS A 540 27.68 -8.98 -4.74
C LYS A 540 28.41 -10.31 -4.59
N SER A 541 28.94 -10.84 -5.68
CA SER A 541 29.64 -12.12 -5.71
C SER A 541 30.70 -12.04 -6.80
N LEU A 542 31.94 -11.83 -6.41
CA LEU A 542 33.11 -11.82 -7.27
C LEU A 542 34.02 -12.97 -6.82
N VAL A 543 34.52 -13.76 -7.76
CA VAL A 543 35.52 -14.79 -7.48
C VAL A 543 36.88 -14.18 -7.74
N ILE A 544 37.73 -14.16 -6.72
CA ILE A 544 39.10 -13.63 -6.79
C ILE A 544 40.10 -14.69 -6.36
N GLU A 545 41.36 -14.54 -6.71
CA GLU A 545 42.46 -15.29 -6.11
C GLU A 545 42.65 -14.91 -4.64
N ASN A 546 43.17 -15.84 -3.83
CA ASN A 546 43.45 -15.57 -2.42
C ASN A 546 44.52 -14.47 -2.27
N TYR A 547 44.37 -13.61 -1.25
CA TYR A 547 45.27 -12.50 -1.00
C TYR A 547 46.65 -13.00 -0.52
N LYS A 548 47.75 -12.40 -1.02
CA LYS A 548 49.14 -12.76 -0.66
C LYS A 548 49.55 -12.26 0.74
N GLU A 549 50.47 -12.99 1.40
CA GLU A 549 51.26 -12.83 2.67
C GLU A 549 50.84 -11.88 3.83
N HIS A 550 50.00 -10.86 3.64
CA HIS A 550 49.52 -9.97 4.71
C HIS A 550 47.99 -9.85 4.77
N GLY A 551 47.27 -10.64 3.97
CA GLY A 551 45.81 -10.61 3.86
C GLY A 551 45.14 -11.97 3.70
N SER A 552 45.91 -13.07 3.80
CA SER A 552 45.44 -14.44 3.56
C SER A 552 44.23 -14.76 4.44
N TYR A 553 43.23 -15.45 3.88
CA TYR A 553 42.04 -15.84 4.64
C TYR A 553 42.34 -16.95 5.68
N GLY A 554 43.41 -17.72 5.47
CA GLY A 554 43.75 -18.91 6.27
C GLY A 554 44.50 -18.63 7.57
N GLU A 555 45.29 -17.55 7.68
CA GLU A 555 46.16 -17.31 8.86
C GLU A 555 45.40 -16.91 10.16
N GLY A 556 44.07 -16.72 10.10
CA GLY A 556 43.27 -16.24 11.23
C GLY A 556 42.42 -17.29 11.94
N GLN A 557 42.45 -18.56 11.52
CA GLN A 557 41.63 -19.63 12.13
C GLN A 557 42.34 -20.39 13.27
N ASP A 558 43.66 -20.22 13.45
CA ASP A 558 44.48 -20.90 14.46
C ASP A 558 44.84 -20.03 15.69
N ARG A 559 44.01 -19.05 16.07
CA ARG A 559 44.19 -18.29 17.33
C ARG A 559 42.92 -18.11 18.13
#